data_AF-Q6Q4B8-F1
#
_entry.id   AF-Q6Q4B8-F1
#
_cell.length_a   1.000
_cell.length_b   1.000
_cell.length_c   1.000
_cell.angle_alpha   90.00
_cell.angle_beta   90.00
_cell.angle_gamma   90.00
#
_symmetry.space_group_name_H-M   'P 1'
#
loop_
_entity.id
_entity.type
_entity.pdbx_description
1 polymer ?
#
loop_
_entity_poly.entity_id
_entity_poly.type
_entity_poly.pdbx_seq_one_letter_code
_entity_poly.pdbx_strand_id
1 'polypeptide(L)'
;ARGPGELCPREVVQEVSEGRNGSPLNFISANKDGIIRENVDLNIKFNEQVTCAPNTVWQINQFNGQRYLYTRGILGRPGQGTIDNWFKIEKYEDDYKLVYCPSG
;
A
#
# COMPACT_ATOMS: atom_id res chain seq x y z
N ALA A 1 10.23 -4.71 10.94
CA ALA A 1 10.22 -5.69 12.06
C ALA A 1 9.77 -7.04 11.53
N ARG A 2 10.30 -8.16 12.04
CA ARG A 2 9.82 -9.52 11.71
C ARG A 2 8.92 -10.00 12.85
N GLY A 3 7.67 -10.37 12.58
CA GLY A 3 6.80 -11.04 13.55
C GLY A 3 7.17 -12.52 13.72
N PRO A 4 7.00 -13.11 14.93
CA PRO A 4 7.31 -14.53 15.18
C PRO A 4 6.27 -15.44 14.50
N GLY A 5 6.71 -16.45 13.73
CA GLY A 5 5.87 -17.43 13.02
C GLY A 5 5.57 -17.08 11.54
N GLU A 6 5.74 -15.81 11.21
CA GLU A 6 5.93 -15.15 9.93
C GLU A 6 7.05 -15.62 8.99
N LEU A 7 7.03 -16.77 8.28
CA LEU A 7 8.13 -17.07 7.32
C LEU A 7 8.26 -16.00 6.22
N CYS A 8 7.21 -15.22 6.00
CA CYS A 8 7.14 -14.16 5.01
C CYS A 8 6.80 -12.83 5.68
N PRO A 9 7.64 -11.80 5.57
CA PRO A 9 7.26 -10.46 5.99
C PRO A 9 6.15 -9.98 5.07
N ARG A 10 5.00 -9.62 5.64
CA ARG A 10 3.85 -9.10 4.88
C ARG A 10 3.43 -7.72 5.30
N GLU A 11 4.00 -7.22 6.39
CA GLU A 11 3.74 -5.88 6.89
C GLU A 11 4.58 -4.88 6.11
N VAL A 12 3.95 -3.75 5.78
CA VAL A 12 4.66 -2.60 5.25
C VAL A 12 5.27 -1.86 6.43
N VAL A 13 6.58 -1.69 6.41
CA VAL A 13 7.34 -1.03 7.47
C VAL A 13 8.25 0.04 6.89
N GLN A 14 8.53 1.07 7.67
CA GLN A 14 9.55 2.06 7.35
C GLN A 14 10.91 1.56 7.84
N GLU A 15 11.93 1.72 7.01
CA GLU A 15 13.32 1.48 7.43
C GLU A 15 13.76 2.58 8.41
N VAL A 16 14.48 2.20 9.45
CA VAL A 16 14.87 3.09 10.54
C VAL A 16 16.10 3.92 10.15
N SER A 17 16.93 3.39 9.24
CA SER A 17 18.11 4.08 8.75
C SER A 17 17.81 4.94 7.54
N GLU A 18 18.05 6.25 7.65
CA GLU A 18 17.86 7.21 6.56
C GLU A 18 18.74 6.92 5.32
N GLY A 19 19.86 6.22 5.49
CA GLY A 19 20.76 5.85 4.38
C GLY A 19 20.27 4.68 3.53
N ARG A 20 19.10 4.11 3.83
CA ARG A 20 18.53 2.97 3.12
C ARG A 20 17.20 3.35 2.47
N ASN A 21 17.14 3.18 1.15
CA ASN A 21 16.00 3.64 0.34
C ASN A 21 14.75 2.74 0.42
N GLY A 22 14.81 1.62 1.14
CA GLY A 22 13.75 0.61 1.13
C GLY A 22 13.58 -0.06 -0.24
N SER A 23 12.43 -0.72 -0.44
CA SER A 23 12.09 -1.39 -1.71
C SER A 23 11.28 -0.46 -2.62
N PRO A 24 11.56 -0.41 -3.93
CA PRO A 24 10.82 0.41 -4.87
C PRO A 24 9.37 -0.07 -5.05
N LEU A 25 8.48 0.88 -5.33
CA LEU A 25 7.04 0.64 -5.49
C LEU A 25 6.48 1.30 -6.76
N ASN A 26 5.26 0.91 -7.12
CA ASN A 26 4.48 1.47 -8.21
C ASN A 26 3.12 1.95 -7.70
N PHE A 27 2.65 3.06 -8.25
CA PHE A 27 1.27 3.54 -8.11
C PHE A 27 0.45 3.16 -9.33
N ILE A 28 -0.77 2.68 -9.10
CA ILE A 28 -1.71 2.33 -10.16
C ILE A 28 -3.02 3.09 -9.91
N SER A 29 -3.28 4.11 -10.73
CA SER A 29 -4.51 4.91 -10.68
C SER A 29 -5.74 4.06 -11.03
N ALA A 30 -6.83 4.23 -10.27
CA ALA A 30 -8.13 3.61 -10.56
C ALA A 30 -8.66 4.01 -11.95
N ASN A 31 -8.33 5.22 -12.42
CA ASN A 31 -8.74 5.75 -13.71
C ASN A 31 -7.98 5.13 -14.90
N LYS A 32 -6.82 4.49 -14.65
CA LYS A 32 -5.97 3.83 -15.67
C LYS A 32 -5.56 4.74 -16.84
N ASP A 33 -5.48 6.05 -16.61
CA ASP A 33 -5.06 7.07 -17.58
C ASP A 33 -3.53 7.28 -17.61
N GLY A 34 -2.79 6.52 -16.81
CA GLY A 34 -1.33 6.60 -16.73
C GLY A 34 -0.81 7.82 -15.95
N ILE A 35 -1.69 8.64 -15.39
CA ILE A 35 -1.34 9.82 -14.61
C ILE A 35 -1.72 9.59 -13.16
N ILE A 36 -0.75 9.78 -12.25
CA ILE A 36 -1.01 9.76 -10.82
C ILE A 36 -1.38 11.19 -10.40
N ARG A 37 -2.55 11.32 -9.76
CA ARG A 37 -3.11 12.60 -9.33
C ARG A 37 -3.39 12.55 -7.84
N GLU A 38 -3.31 13.71 -7.20
CA GLU A 38 -3.77 13.88 -5.83
C GLU A 38 -5.27 13.55 -5.73
N ASN A 39 -5.72 13.06 -4.56
CA ASN A 39 -7.11 12.76 -4.25
C ASN A 39 -7.82 11.73 -5.15
N VAL A 40 -7.08 11.00 -6.01
CA VAL A 40 -7.61 9.90 -6.82
C VAL A 40 -7.25 8.57 -6.17
N ASP A 41 -8.18 7.61 -6.19
CA ASP A 41 -7.93 6.27 -5.65
C ASP A 41 -6.83 5.53 -6.42
N LEU A 42 -5.91 4.92 -5.69
CA LEU A 42 -4.71 4.25 -6.19
C LEU A 42 -4.55 2.89 -5.50
N ASN A 43 -4.07 1.89 -6.23
CA ASN A 43 -3.34 0.80 -5.59
C ASN A 43 -1.85 1.15 -5.48
N ILE A 44 -1.23 0.72 -4.41
CA ILE A 44 0.22 0.81 -4.17
C ILE A 44 0.76 -0.61 -4.12
N LYS A 45 1.89 -0.88 -4.77
CA LYS A 45 2.53 -2.20 -4.67
C LYS A 45 4.04 -2.13 -4.77
N PHE A 46 4.74 -3.02 -4.07
CA PHE A 46 6.18 -3.18 -4.28
C PHE A 46 6.49 -3.84 -5.63
N ASN A 47 7.62 -3.48 -6.20
CA ASN A 47 8.11 -4.05 -7.47
C ASN A 47 8.79 -5.40 -7.25
N GLU A 48 9.43 -5.55 -6.10
CA GLU A 48 10.12 -6.76 -5.69
C GLU A 48 9.12 -7.79 -5.18
N GLN A 49 8.99 -8.91 -5.88
CA GLN A 49 8.29 -10.08 -5.38
C GLN A 49 9.28 -10.94 -4.60
N VAL A 50 8.98 -11.22 -3.34
CA VAL A 50 9.70 -12.25 -2.59
C VAL A 50 9.00 -13.59 -2.78
N THR A 51 9.76 -14.68 -2.92
CA THR A 51 9.24 -16.01 -3.28
C THR A 51 8.03 -16.45 -2.45
N CYS A 52 7.96 -16.02 -1.20
CA CYS A 52 6.93 -16.45 -0.26
C CYS A 52 5.82 -15.40 -0.04
N ALA A 53 5.92 -14.23 -0.69
CA ALA A 53 4.85 -13.23 -0.81
C ALA A 53 4.81 -12.68 -2.25
N PRO A 54 4.25 -13.45 -3.20
CA PRO A 54 4.21 -13.06 -4.62
C PRO A 54 3.27 -11.88 -4.87
N ASN A 55 2.33 -11.63 -3.97
CA ASN A 55 1.47 -10.46 -4.01
C ASN A 55 2.06 -9.35 -3.14
N THR A 56 2.23 -8.18 -3.74
CA THR A 56 2.87 -7.01 -3.13
C THR A 56 1.93 -5.81 -3.02
N VAL A 57 0.65 -5.97 -3.38
CA VAL A 57 -0.36 -4.91 -3.33
C VAL A 57 -0.70 -4.59 -1.88
N TRP A 58 -0.68 -3.31 -1.55
CA TRP A 58 -1.00 -2.81 -0.22
C TRP A 58 -2.49 -2.94 0.07
N GLN A 59 -2.80 -3.27 1.32
CA GLN A 59 -4.15 -3.40 1.86
C GLN A 59 -4.13 -2.96 3.32
N ILE A 60 -5.21 -2.32 3.77
CA ILE A 60 -5.46 -2.12 5.19
C ILE A 60 -5.98 -3.41 5.80
N ASN A 61 -5.27 -3.93 6.80
CA ASN A 61 -5.73 -5.00 7.66
C ASN A 61 -6.07 -4.43 9.05
N GLN A 62 -7.11 -4.95 9.69
CA GLN A 62 -7.50 -4.54 11.03
C GLN A 62 -7.42 -5.73 11.99
N PHE A 63 -6.61 -5.58 13.03
CA PHE A 63 -6.44 -6.58 14.07
C PHE A 63 -6.53 -5.91 15.43
N ASN A 64 -7.37 -6.43 16.33
CA ASN A 64 -7.60 -5.89 17.67
C ASN A 64 -7.89 -4.37 17.71
N GLY A 65 -8.65 -3.86 16.73
CA GLY A 65 -9.00 -2.44 16.65
C GLY A 65 -7.90 -1.54 16.07
N GLN A 66 -6.72 -2.08 15.80
CA GLN A 66 -5.62 -1.35 15.18
C GLN A 66 -5.51 -1.68 13.69
N ARG A 67 -5.24 -0.65 12.88
CA ARG A 67 -5.07 -0.78 11.43
C ARG A 67 -3.58 -0.87 11.09
N TYR A 68 -3.27 -1.75 10.15
CA TYR A 68 -1.92 -2.03 9.68
C TYR A 68 -1.92 -2.14 8.16
N LEU A 69 -0.79 -1.82 7.54
CA LEU A 69 -0.58 -2.02 6.10
C LEU A 69 0.04 -3.39 5.83
N TYR A 70 -0.60 -4.15 4.95
CA TYR A 70 -0.15 -5.49 4.54
C TYR A 70 -0.02 -5.60 3.03
N THR A 71 0.83 -6.52 2.56
CA THR A 71 1.03 -6.85 1.15
C THR A 71 0.22 -8.09 0.75
N ARG A 72 -1.11 -7.97 0.74
CA ARG A 72 -2.04 -9.04 0.32
C ARG A 72 -3.24 -8.53 -0.49
N GLY A 73 -3.22 -7.26 -0.88
CA GLY A 73 -4.34 -6.61 -1.52
C GLY A 73 -4.64 -7.12 -2.92
N ILE A 74 -5.77 -6.71 -3.48
CA ILE A 74 -6.16 -7.07 -4.83
C ILE A 74 -5.90 -5.87 -5.75
N LEU A 75 -5.18 -6.09 -6.84
CA LEU A 75 -4.97 -5.07 -7.86
C LEU A 75 -6.27 -4.80 -8.63
N GLY A 76 -6.69 -3.54 -8.70
CA GLY A 76 -7.85 -3.10 -9.45
C GLY A 76 -9.17 -3.53 -8.83
N ARG A 77 -10.18 -3.70 -9.70
CA ARG A 77 -11.58 -4.01 -9.35
C ARG A 77 -12.16 -3.01 -8.33
N PRO A 78 -12.22 -1.70 -8.65
CA PRO A 78 -12.77 -0.70 -7.73
C PRO A 78 -14.18 -1.06 -7.26
N GLY A 79 -14.45 -0.88 -5.98
CA GLY A 79 -15.74 -1.13 -5.36
C GLY A 79 -15.61 -1.75 -3.97
N GLN A 80 -16.75 -2.10 -3.36
CA GLN A 80 -16.82 -2.57 -1.97
C GLN A 80 -15.92 -3.77 -1.67
N GLY A 81 -15.75 -4.69 -2.62
CA GLY A 81 -14.94 -5.90 -2.43
C GLY A 81 -13.43 -5.68 -2.40
N THR A 82 -12.96 -4.47 -2.70
CA THR A 82 -11.53 -4.09 -2.67
C THR A 82 -11.28 -2.79 -1.94
N ILE A 83 -12.25 -2.30 -1.17
CA ILE A 83 -12.24 -0.96 -0.57
C ILE A 83 -11.00 -0.69 0.29
N ASP A 84 -10.48 -1.74 0.91
CA ASP A 84 -9.28 -1.77 1.75
C ASP A 84 -7.95 -1.73 0.98
N ASN A 85 -7.98 -1.81 -0.35
CA ASN A 85 -6.80 -1.77 -1.22
C ASN A 85 -6.56 -0.39 -1.86
N TRP A 86 -7.41 0.59 -1.56
CA TRP A 86 -7.41 1.90 -2.20
C TRP A 86 -6.89 3.00 -1.27
N PHE A 87 -5.91 3.73 -1.78
CA PHE A 87 -5.24 4.82 -1.10
C PHE A 87 -5.28 6.07 -1.96
N LYS A 88 -5.06 7.24 -1.34
CA LYS A 88 -4.88 8.50 -2.04
C LYS A 88 -3.55 9.13 -1.65
N ILE A 89 -2.99 9.89 -2.57
CA ILE A 89 -1.92 10.85 -2.28
C ILE A 89 -2.59 12.19 -2.06
N GLU A 90 -2.26 12.85 -0.95
CA GLU A 90 -2.70 14.20 -0.64
C GLU A 90 -1.50 15.08 -0.37
N LYS A 91 -1.58 16.36 -0.76
CA LYS A 91 -0.60 17.34 -0.34
C LYS A 91 -0.59 17.48 1.18
N TYR A 92 0.60 17.56 1.77
CA TYR A 92 0.81 17.78 3.19
C TYR A 92 2.00 18.71 3.40
N GLU A 93 1.72 19.95 3.79
CA GLU A 93 2.72 21.02 3.87
C GLU A 93 3.44 21.20 2.52
N ASP A 94 4.76 21.06 2.49
CA ASP A 94 5.59 21.14 1.30
C ASP A 94 5.81 19.77 0.61
N ASP A 95 5.22 18.69 1.17
CA ASP A 95 5.35 17.31 0.72
C ASP A 95 3.98 16.64 0.50
N TYR A 96 3.94 15.31 0.64
CA TYR A 96 2.77 14.47 0.44
C TYR A 96 2.59 13.46 1.57
N LYS A 97 1.34 13.06 1.78
CA LYS A 97 0.96 11.96 2.65
C LYS A 97 0.16 10.92 1.89
N LEU A 98 0.24 9.67 2.34
CA LEU A 98 -0.65 8.59 1.92
C LEU A 98 -1.86 8.54 2.85
N VAL A 99 -3.05 8.41 2.27
CA VAL A 99 -4.31 8.47 3.03
C VAL A 99 -5.19 7.29 2.65
N TYR A 100 -5.83 6.71 3.66
CA TYR A 100 -6.87 5.69 3.48
C TYR A 100 -8.25 6.32 3.73
N CYS A 101 -8.87 6.79 2.64
CA CYS A 101 -10.23 7.31 2.59
C CYS A 101 -10.84 7.03 1.20
N PRO A 102 -11.12 5.75 0.90
CA PRO A 102 -11.59 5.34 -0.41
C PRO A 102 -12.97 5.94 -0.72
N SER A 103 -13.18 6.38 -1.97
CA SER A 103 -14.42 7.10 -2.34
C SER A 103 -15.66 6.22 -2.48
N GLY A 104 -15.51 4.89 -2.53
CA GLY A 104 -16.62 3.92 -2.58
C GLY A 104 -17.26 3.75 -3.94
#